data_AF-A0A1C6GK71-F1
#
_entry.id   AF-A0A1C6GK71-F1
#
_cell.length_a   1.000
_cell.length_b   1.000
_cell.length_c   1.000
_cell.angle_alpha   90.00
_cell.angle_beta   90.00
_cell.angle_gamma   90.00
#
_symmetry.space_group_name_H-M   'P 1'
#
loop_
_entity.id
_entity.type
_entity.pdbx_description
1 polymer ?
#
loop_
_entity_poly.entity_id
_entity_poly.type
_entity_poly.pdbx_seq_one_letter_code
_entity_poly.pdbx_strand_id
1 'polypeptide(L)'
;MKNKIRELYINGYSVKEIAVELKRSEGSVKMFITRNLKDFKKVHQEQLRIRKGIKKLSQFDFIKEKYLEGYNAKEIATMLNLKHGYIRNYISENFKQYGHKHRKARDLNKTIKKVVSSMANSYMSNSSLLRQNRQSYKYDKKGNIEFDETTRSARPSDMPKKFYRKNCII
;
A
#
# COMPACT_ATOMS: atom_id res chain seq x y z
N MET A 1 19.20 -11.03 -28.79
CA MET A 1 18.35 -9.81 -28.75
C MET A 1 16.97 -10.00 -29.39
N LYS A 2 16.85 -10.21 -30.71
CA LYS A 2 15.56 -10.44 -31.39
C LYS A 2 14.76 -11.63 -30.81
N ASN A 3 15.47 -12.69 -30.41
CA ASN A 3 14.89 -13.85 -29.74
C ASN A 3 14.26 -13.53 -28.37
N LYS A 4 14.77 -12.51 -27.66
CA LYS A 4 14.25 -12.12 -26.34
C LYS A 4 12.91 -11.38 -26.46
N ILE A 5 12.75 -10.52 -27.47
CA ILE A 5 11.45 -9.88 -27.76
C ILE A 5 10.40 -10.93 -28.11
N ARG A 6 10.76 -11.94 -28.92
CA ARG A 6 9.88 -13.05 -29.27
C ARG A 6 9.45 -13.84 -28.03
N GLU A 7 10.39 -14.23 -27.18
CA GLU A 7 10.14 -14.96 -25.95
C GLU A 7 9.18 -14.19 -25.02
N LEU A 8 9.48 -12.93 -24.72
CA LEU A 8 8.63 -12.09 -23.86
C LEU A 8 7.24 -11.88 -24.46
N TYR A 9 7.15 -11.65 -25.78
CA TYR A 9 5.86 -11.49 -26.45
C TYR A 9 5.01 -12.77 -26.39
N ILE A 10 5.61 -13.93 -26.65
CA ILE A 10 4.91 -15.23 -26.53
C ILE A 10 4.44 -15.45 -25.09
N ASN A 11 5.25 -15.07 -24.09
CA ASN A 11 4.89 -15.13 -22.67
C ASN A 11 3.88 -14.04 -22.24
N GLY A 12 3.22 -13.35 -23.18
CA GLY A 12 2.14 -12.41 -22.87
C GLY A 12 2.59 -11.08 -22.27
N TYR A 13 3.88 -10.72 -22.33
CA TYR A 13 4.32 -9.37 -21.93
C TYR A 13 3.82 -8.33 -22.93
N SER A 14 3.30 -7.21 -22.41
CA SER A 14 2.89 -6.07 -23.24
C SER A 14 4.11 -5.36 -23.84
N VAL A 15 3.89 -4.63 -24.93
CA VAL A 15 4.94 -3.84 -25.60
C VAL A 15 5.68 -2.92 -24.62
N LYS A 16 4.95 -2.31 -23.68
CA LYS A 16 5.51 -1.43 -22.65
C LYS A 16 6.43 -2.18 -21.70
N GLU A 17 5.98 -3.32 -21.19
CA GLU A 17 6.77 -4.15 -20.27
C GLU A 17 8.04 -4.69 -20.95
N ILE A 18 7.93 -5.13 -22.22
CA ILE A 18 9.08 -5.57 -23.01
C ILE A 18 10.08 -4.42 -23.22
N ALA A 19 9.58 -3.22 -23.52
CA ALA A 19 10.43 -2.05 -23.73
C ALA A 19 11.20 -1.67 -22.46
N VAL A 20 10.53 -1.68 -21.31
CA VAL A 20 11.15 -1.45 -20.00
C VAL A 20 12.20 -2.53 -19.68
N GLU A 21 11.84 -3.80 -19.81
CA GLU A 21 12.71 -4.95 -19.53
C GLU A 21 13.99 -4.91 -20.37
N LEU A 22 13.86 -4.57 -21.67
CA LEU A 22 14.98 -4.53 -22.59
C LEU A 22 15.68 -3.17 -22.66
N LYS A 23 15.24 -2.17 -21.88
CA LYS A 23 15.73 -0.78 -21.91
C LYS A 23 15.73 -0.20 -23.33
N ARG A 24 14.61 -0.32 -24.04
CA ARG A 24 14.44 0.14 -25.43
C ARG A 24 13.21 1.03 -25.58
N SER A 25 13.12 1.71 -26.72
CA SER A 25 11.94 2.48 -27.07
C SER A 25 10.76 1.57 -27.40
N GLU A 26 9.57 1.90 -26.90
CA GLU A 26 8.33 1.17 -27.19
C GLU A 26 8.08 1.05 -28.72
N GLY A 27 8.43 2.09 -29.48
CA GLY A 27 8.29 2.11 -30.94
C GLY A 27 9.13 1.05 -31.64
N SER A 28 10.39 0.85 -31.20
CA SER A 28 11.27 -0.17 -31.78
C SER A 28 10.76 -1.59 -31.53
N VAL A 29 10.26 -1.85 -30.32
CA VAL A 29 9.66 -3.14 -29.93
C VAL A 29 8.37 -3.39 -30.73
N LYS A 30 7.51 -2.37 -30.83
CA LYS A 30 6.27 -2.44 -31.60
C LYS A 30 6.54 -2.77 -33.07
N MET A 31 7.47 -2.07 -33.70
CA MET A 31 7.88 -2.33 -35.09
C MET A 31 8.38 -3.75 -35.28
N PHE A 32 9.23 -4.24 -34.37
CA PHE A 32 9.74 -5.60 -34.45
C PHE A 32 8.61 -6.64 -34.38
N ILE A 33 7.69 -6.50 -33.40
CA ILE A 33 6.54 -7.39 -33.23
C ILE A 33 5.66 -7.39 -34.50
N THR A 34 5.34 -6.21 -35.03
CA THR A 34 4.47 -6.11 -36.22
C THR A 34 5.07 -6.76 -37.46
N ARG A 35 6.40 -6.68 -37.62
CA ARG A 35 7.11 -7.21 -38.79
C ARG A 35 7.43 -8.70 -38.69
N ASN A 36 7.69 -9.22 -37.49
CA ASN A 36 8.28 -10.55 -37.31
C ASN A 36 7.42 -11.53 -36.51
N LEU A 37 6.41 -11.06 -35.75
CA LEU A 37 5.69 -11.89 -34.77
C LEU A 37 4.17 -11.92 -34.99
N LYS A 38 3.72 -11.67 -36.23
CA LYS A 38 2.30 -11.63 -36.59
C LYS A 38 1.59 -12.95 -36.30
N ASP A 39 2.25 -14.07 -36.57
CA ASP A 39 1.69 -15.42 -36.39
C ASP A 39 1.51 -15.79 -34.91
N PHE A 40 2.32 -15.21 -34.02
CA PHE A 40 2.25 -15.42 -32.57
C PHE A 40 1.17 -14.59 -31.88
N LYS A 41 0.39 -13.79 -32.62
CA LYS A 41 -0.62 -12.89 -32.04
C LYS A 41 -1.67 -13.63 -31.21
N LYS A 42 -2.15 -14.79 -31.67
CA LYS A 42 -3.14 -15.60 -30.93
C LYS A 42 -2.57 -16.12 -29.62
N VAL A 43 -1.36 -16.68 -29.66
CA VAL A 43 -0.66 -17.20 -28.48
C VAL A 43 -0.40 -16.08 -27.46
N HIS A 44 0.11 -14.94 -27.93
CA HIS A 44 0.31 -13.76 -27.09
C HIS A 44 -0.98 -13.32 -26.38
N GLN A 45 -2.10 -13.24 -27.11
CA GLN A 45 -3.39 -12.83 -26.55
C GLN A 45 -3.85 -13.77 -25.45
N GLU A 46 -3.68 -15.09 -25.64
CA GLU A 46 -4.07 -16.08 -24.64
C GLU A 46 -3.18 -16.00 -23.40
N GLN A 47 -1.86 -15.92 -23.59
CA GLN A 47 -0.93 -15.75 -22.48
C GLN A 47 -1.16 -14.45 -21.71
N LEU A 48 -1.51 -13.36 -22.41
CA LEU A 48 -1.88 -12.10 -21.80
C LEU A 48 -3.15 -12.24 -20.93
N ARG A 49 -4.15 -13.03 -21.36
CA ARG A 49 -5.36 -13.33 -20.56
C ARG A 49 -5.01 -14.12 -19.32
N ILE A 50 -4.21 -15.19 -19.46
CA ILE A 50 -3.75 -16.02 -18.34
C ILE A 50 -3.06 -15.16 -17.29
N ARG A 51 -2.10 -14.31 -17.70
CA ARG A 51 -1.36 -13.44 -16.76
C ARG A 51 -2.23 -12.41 -16.08
N LYS A 52 -3.17 -11.80 -16.80
CA LYS A 52 -4.18 -10.91 -16.19
C LYS A 52 -5.04 -11.65 -15.19
N GLY A 53 -5.43 -12.89 -15.49
CA GLY A 53 -6.16 -13.78 -14.58
C GLY A 53 -5.37 -14.08 -13.31
N ILE A 54 -4.11 -14.51 -13.43
CA ILE A 54 -3.22 -14.79 -12.30
C ILE A 54 -3.03 -13.55 -11.42
N LYS A 55 -2.79 -12.38 -12.02
CA LYS A 55 -2.66 -11.11 -11.28
C LYS A 55 -3.94 -10.79 -10.48
N LYS A 56 -5.10 -11.00 -11.11
CA LYS A 56 -6.40 -10.78 -10.47
C LYS A 56 -6.67 -11.78 -9.33
N LEU A 57 -6.29 -13.04 -9.51
CA LEU A 57 -6.38 -14.08 -8.47
C LEU A 57 -5.50 -13.72 -7.27
N SER A 58 -4.23 -13.40 -7.51
CA SER A 58 -3.29 -12.95 -6.48
C SER A 58 -3.81 -11.71 -5.74
N GLN A 59 -4.45 -10.77 -6.44
CA GLN A 59 -5.08 -9.61 -5.82
C GLN A 59 -6.24 -10.01 -4.89
N PHE A 60 -7.08 -10.96 -5.29
CA PHE A 60 -8.19 -11.43 -4.45
C PHE A 60 -7.73 -12.21 -3.23
N ASP A 61 -6.71 -13.05 -3.38
CA ASP A 61 -6.10 -13.77 -2.27
C ASP A 61 -5.50 -12.79 -1.25
N PHE A 62 -4.82 -11.74 -1.72
CA PHE A 62 -4.30 -10.69 -0.86
C PHE A 62 -5.42 -9.96 -0.09
N ILE A 63 -6.53 -9.60 -0.76
CA ILE A 63 -7.68 -8.95 -0.09
C ILE A 63 -8.26 -9.88 0.98
N LYS A 64 -8.36 -11.18 0.69
CA LYS A 64 -8.86 -12.19 1.64
C LYS A 64 -7.96 -12.32 2.85
N GLU A 65 -6.66 -12.46 2.64
CA GLU A 65 -5.65 -12.56 3.70
C GLU A 65 -5.70 -11.34 4.61
N LYS A 66 -5.61 -10.13 4.05
CA LYS A 66 -5.64 -8.89 4.84
C LYS A 66 -6.96 -8.67 5.55
N TYR A 67 -8.08 -9.05 4.95
CA TYR A 67 -9.36 -9.00 5.64
C TYR A 67 -9.38 -9.94 6.85
N LEU A 68 -8.86 -11.17 6.72
CA LEU A 68 -8.79 -12.12 7.83
C LEU A 68 -7.82 -11.68 8.93
N GLU A 69 -6.76 -10.96 8.59
CA GLU A 69 -5.83 -10.31 9.54
C GLU A 69 -6.46 -9.13 10.31
N GLY A 70 -7.66 -8.66 9.93
CA GLY A 70 -8.38 -7.59 10.63
C GLY A 70 -8.26 -6.20 10.00
N TYR A 71 -7.65 -6.08 8.81
CA TYR A 71 -7.57 -4.82 8.08
C TYR A 71 -8.92 -4.41 7.48
N ASN A 72 -9.22 -3.11 7.54
CA ASN A 72 -10.45 -2.56 6.97
C ASN A 72 -10.30 -2.32 5.45
N ALA A 73 -11.43 -2.10 4.79
CA ALA A 73 -11.47 -1.85 3.34
C ALA A 73 -10.61 -0.66 2.91
N LYS A 74 -10.46 0.37 3.75
CA LYS A 74 -9.66 1.57 3.45
C LYS A 74 -8.16 1.27 3.51
N GLU A 75 -7.71 0.54 4.53
CA GLU A 75 -6.34 0.08 4.72
C GLU A 75 -5.93 -0.84 3.56
N ILE A 76 -6.77 -1.82 3.22
CA ILE A 76 -6.53 -2.73 2.09
C ILE A 76 -6.47 -1.94 0.77
N ALA A 77 -7.37 -0.98 0.57
CA ALA A 77 -7.37 -0.13 -0.61
C ALA A 77 -6.08 0.69 -0.75
N THR A 78 -5.55 1.23 0.36
CA THR A 78 -4.26 1.93 0.34
C THR A 78 -3.09 1.02 0.02
N MET A 79 -3.08 -0.24 0.51
CA MET A 79 -2.01 -1.21 0.21
C MET A 79 -1.99 -1.60 -1.27
N LEU A 80 -3.16 -1.78 -1.88
CA LEU A 80 -3.28 -2.17 -3.29
C LEU A 80 -3.31 -0.98 -4.26
N ASN A 81 -3.31 0.26 -3.74
CA ASN A 81 -3.52 1.49 -4.52
C ASN A 81 -4.81 1.43 -5.37
N LEU A 82 -5.91 0.98 -4.75
CA LEU A 82 -7.22 0.83 -5.38
C LEU A 82 -8.26 1.77 -4.75
N LYS A 83 -9.38 1.95 -5.43
CA LYS A 83 -10.50 2.74 -4.89
C LYS A 83 -11.13 2.00 -3.69
N HIS A 84 -11.30 2.72 -2.58
CA HIS A 84 -11.96 2.19 -1.38
C HIS A 84 -13.32 1.54 -1.66
N GLY A 85 -14.16 2.18 -2.50
CA GLY A 85 -15.49 1.65 -2.84
C GLY A 85 -15.45 0.27 -3.49
N TYR A 86 -14.46 0.02 -4.36
CA TYR A 86 -14.27 -1.29 -4.99
C TYR A 86 -13.99 -2.39 -3.96
N ILE A 87 -13.05 -2.13 -3.04
CA ILE A 87 -12.70 -3.09 -1.97
C ILE A 87 -13.86 -3.31 -1.01
N ARG A 88 -14.57 -2.24 -0.64
CA ARG A 88 -15.74 -2.33 0.24
C ARG A 88 -16.82 -3.22 -0.35
N ASN A 89 -17.17 -3.02 -1.62
CA ASN A 89 -18.20 -3.82 -2.29
C ASN A 89 -17.74 -5.28 -2.41
N TYR A 90 -16.50 -5.51 -2.82
CA TYR A 90 -15.93 -6.85 -2.92
C TYR A 90 -15.98 -7.62 -1.59
N ILE A 91 -15.57 -7.00 -0.48
CA ILE A 91 -15.65 -7.60 0.86
C ILE A 91 -17.11 -7.89 1.25
N SER A 92 -18.00 -6.92 1.02
CA SER A 92 -19.42 -7.05 1.36
C SER A 92 -20.11 -8.19 0.60
N GLU A 93 -19.73 -8.41 -0.65
CA GLU A 93 -20.28 -9.46 -1.50
C GLU A 93 -19.68 -10.84 -1.19
N ASN A 94 -18.35 -10.92 -1.00
CA ASN A 94 -17.64 -12.20 -0.98
C ASN A 94 -17.30 -12.71 0.43
N PHE A 95 -17.16 -11.83 1.43
CA PHE A 95 -16.55 -12.17 2.72
C PHE A 95 -17.50 -12.11 3.92
N LYS A 96 -18.82 -12.15 3.68
CA LYS A 96 -19.84 -12.16 4.76
C LYS A 96 -19.57 -13.25 5.80
N GLN A 97 -19.22 -14.45 5.34
CA GLN A 97 -18.91 -15.61 6.20
C GLN A 97 -17.68 -15.42 7.10
N TYR A 98 -16.76 -14.51 6.76
CA TYR A 98 -15.54 -14.27 7.51
C TYR A 98 -15.69 -13.13 8.54
N GLY A 99 -16.89 -12.53 8.67
CA GLY A 99 -17.13 -11.36 9.53
C GLY A 99 -16.74 -11.57 10.99
N HIS A 100 -17.01 -12.74 11.57
CA HIS A 100 -16.61 -13.06 12.95
C HIS A 100 -15.08 -13.13 13.11
N LYS A 101 -14.39 -13.82 12.18
CA LYS A 101 -12.92 -13.94 12.20
C LYS A 101 -12.25 -12.57 12.07
N HIS A 102 -12.72 -11.76 11.10
CA HIS A 102 -12.25 -10.40 10.90
C HIS A 102 -12.42 -9.53 12.16
N ARG A 103 -13.60 -9.58 12.80
CA ARG A 103 -13.87 -8.81 14.02
C ARG A 103 -12.92 -9.18 15.15
N LYS A 104 -12.75 -10.48 15.41
CA LYS A 104 -11.81 -10.98 16.43
C LYS A 104 -10.37 -10.51 16.17
N ALA A 105 -9.90 -10.63 14.93
CA ALA A 105 -8.56 -10.17 14.54
C ALA A 105 -8.42 -8.64 14.71
N ARG A 106 -9.44 -7.88 14.31
CA ARG A 106 -9.45 -6.42 14.43
C ARG A 106 -9.43 -5.96 15.88
N ASP A 107 -10.18 -6.61 16.76
CA ASP A 107 -10.21 -6.27 18.18
C ASP A 107 -8.91 -6.66 18.88
N LEU A 108 -8.30 -7.80 18.51
CA LEU A 108 -6.95 -8.15 18.94
C LEU A 108 -5.92 -7.09 18.52
N ASN A 109 -5.93 -6.65 17.26
CA ASN A 109 -5.01 -5.62 16.76
C ASN A 109 -5.17 -4.29 17.51
N LYS A 110 -6.42 -3.90 17.84
CA LYS A 110 -6.67 -2.72 18.68
C LYS A 110 -6.09 -2.89 20.08
N THR A 111 -6.28 -4.05 20.70
CA THR A 111 -5.76 -4.35 22.03
C THR A 111 -4.23 -4.34 22.03
N ILE A 112 -3.59 -5.00 21.07
CA ILE A 112 -2.12 -4.97 20.89
C ILE A 112 -1.65 -3.52 20.77
N LYS A 113 -2.27 -2.72 19.90
CA LYS A 113 -1.89 -1.31 19.72
C LYS A 113 -2.02 -0.51 21.02
N LYS A 114 -3.08 -0.73 21.80
CA LYS A 114 -3.27 -0.08 23.11
C LYS A 114 -2.21 -0.50 24.11
N VAL A 115 -1.93 -1.80 24.23
CA VAL A 115 -0.93 -2.34 25.15
C VAL A 115 0.46 -1.82 24.81
N VAL A 116 0.85 -1.87 23.54
CA VAL A 116 2.14 -1.33 23.05
C VAL A 116 2.24 0.17 23.34
N SER A 117 1.18 0.94 23.05
CA SER A 117 1.17 2.39 23.34
C SER A 117 1.25 2.66 24.85
N SER A 118 0.57 1.87 25.66
CA SER A 118 0.61 1.99 27.13
C SER A 118 2.00 1.68 27.65
N MET A 119 2.62 0.59 27.21
CA MET A 119 3.95 0.16 27.60
C MET A 119 5.01 1.21 27.22
N ALA A 120 4.95 1.74 26.00
CA ALA A 120 5.83 2.81 25.54
C ALA A 120 5.71 4.05 26.42
N ASN A 121 4.47 4.47 26.75
CA ASN A 121 4.23 5.62 27.62
C ASN A 121 4.63 5.37 29.08
N SER A 122 4.54 4.12 29.58
CA SER A 122 5.00 3.76 30.91
C SER A 122 6.52 3.86 31.05
N TYR A 123 7.27 3.49 30.01
CA TYR A 123 8.72 3.63 30.00
C TYR A 123 9.13 5.10 29.85
N MET A 124 8.57 5.81 28.88
CA MET A 124 8.81 7.23 28.70
C MET A 124 7.56 7.92 28.17
N SER A 125 7.00 8.82 28.98
CA SER A 125 5.80 9.56 28.60
C SER A 125 6.06 10.52 27.44
N ASN A 126 5.01 10.77 26.65
CA ASN A 126 5.05 11.77 25.57
C ASN A 126 5.49 13.17 26.06
N SER A 127 5.18 13.55 27.31
CA SER A 127 5.63 14.82 27.88
C SER A 127 7.13 14.83 28.19
N SER A 128 7.68 13.73 28.70
CA SER A 128 9.13 13.59 28.90
C SER A 128 9.88 13.59 27.56
N LEU A 129 9.36 12.84 26.58
CA LEU A 129 9.85 12.83 25.19
C LEU A 129 9.90 14.24 24.60
N LEU A 130 8.81 15.01 24.73
CA LEU A 130 8.74 16.38 24.25
C LEU A 130 9.77 17.28 24.95
N ARG A 131 9.94 17.13 26.27
CA ARG A 131 10.90 17.93 27.03
C ARG A 131 12.34 17.69 26.58
N GLN A 132 12.71 16.43 26.35
CA GLN A 132 14.05 16.06 25.88
C GLN A 132 14.30 16.47 24.42
N ASN A 133 13.24 16.57 23.61
CA ASN A 133 13.33 16.81 22.18
C ASN A 133 12.67 18.13 21.75
N ARG A 134 12.56 19.11 22.66
CA ARG A 134 11.79 20.35 22.45
C ARG A 134 12.22 21.13 21.21
N GLN A 135 13.51 21.09 20.90
CA GLN A 135 14.18 21.70 19.75
C GLN A 135 13.72 21.16 18.39
N SER A 136 13.04 20.01 18.38
CA SER A 136 12.49 19.39 17.16
C SER A 136 11.04 19.78 16.90
N TYR A 137 10.45 20.66 17.72
CA TYR A 137 9.06 21.08 17.63
C TYR A 137 8.92 22.60 17.53
N LYS A 138 7.89 23.05 16.83
CA LYS A 138 7.50 24.45 16.71
C LYS A 138 6.07 24.67 17.19
N TYR A 139 5.70 25.93 17.43
CA TYR A 139 4.32 26.28 17.70
C TYR A 139 3.54 26.45 16.38
N ASP A 140 2.32 25.91 16.33
CA ASP A 140 1.37 26.24 15.28
C ASP A 140 0.67 27.58 15.57
N LYS A 141 -0.10 28.10 14.59
CA LYS A 141 -0.87 29.35 14.73
C LYS A 141 -1.88 29.33 15.88
N LYS A 142 -2.26 28.15 16.38
CA LYS A 142 -3.21 27.94 17.49
C LYS A 142 -2.49 27.75 18.82
N GLY A 143 -1.16 27.87 18.87
CA GLY A 143 -0.35 27.66 20.07
C GLY A 143 -0.17 26.19 20.48
N ASN A 144 -0.50 25.24 19.61
CA ASN A 144 -0.16 23.82 19.81
C ASN A 144 1.29 23.57 19.42
N ILE A 145 1.89 22.49 19.95
CA ILE A 145 3.26 22.11 19.64
C ILE A 145 3.23 21.03 18.56
N GLU A 146 3.89 21.25 17.42
CA GLU A 146 3.93 20.33 16.28
C GLU A 146 5.37 20.06 15.85
N PHE A 147 5.65 18.82 15.46
CA PHE A 147 7.00 18.42 15.03
C PHE A 147 7.41 19.21 13.78
N ASP A 148 8.63 19.73 13.79
CA ASP A 148 9.11 20.56 12.69
C ASP A 148 9.73 19.72 11.57
N GLU A 149 8.86 19.15 10.73
CA GLU A 149 9.29 18.37 9.55
C GLU A 149 10.03 19.23 8.51
N THR A 150 9.99 20.58 8.60
CA THR A 150 10.70 21.46 7.65
C THR A 150 12.19 21.58 7.95
N THR A 151 12.57 21.59 9.24
CA THR A 151 13.98 21.70 9.66
C THR A 151 14.59 20.36 10.06
N ARG A 152 13.78 19.37 10.49
CA ARG A 152 14.25 18.09 11.05
C ARG A 152 14.05 16.88 10.16
N SER A 153 13.69 17.08 8.89
CA SER A 153 13.36 16.00 7.95
C SER A 153 12.17 15.15 8.44
N ALA A 154 12.05 13.90 7.98
CA ALA A 154 10.94 13.03 8.33
C ALA A 154 10.91 12.71 9.84
N ARG A 155 9.75 12.90 10.46
CA ARG A 155 9.51 12.57 11.87
C ARG A 155 9.69 11.06 12.12
N PRO A 156 10.48 10.64 13.12
CA PRO A 156 10.54 9.25 13.55
C PRO A 156 9.17 8.70 13.91
N SER A 157 8.91 7.41 13.63
CA SER A 157 7.60 6.79 13.87
C SER A 157 7.09 7.00 15.30
N ASP A 158 7.99 6.85 16.27
CA ASP A 158 7.68 6.85 17.71
C ASP A 158 7.55 8.26 18.33
N MET A 159 7.94 9.32 17.60
CA MET A 159 7.78 10.71 18.06
C MET A 159 6.34 11.18 17.89
N PRO A 160 5.66 11.74 18.89
CA PRO A 160 4.32 12.29 18.69
C PRO A 160 4.33 13.42 17.66
N LYS A 161 3.38 13.45 16.72
CA LYS A 161 3.32 14.50 15.70
C LYS A 161 2.94 15.86 16.29
N LYS A 162 1.98 15.88 17.20
CA LYS A 162 1.35 17.10 17.70
C LYS A 162 0.90 16.93 19.15
N PHE A 163 1.10 17.98 19.93
CA PHE A 163 0.62 18.12 21.30
C PHE A 163 -0.34 19.29 21.36
N TYR A 164 -1.58 19.00 21.74
CA TYR A 164 -2.61 20.01 21.88
C TYR A 164 -2.48 20.72 23.22
N ARG A 165 -2.58 22.05 23.20
CA ARG A 165 -2.68 22.83 24.43
C ARG A 165 -3.99 22.44 25.12
N LYS A 166 -3.96 22.11 26.41
CA LYS A 166 -5.19 21.95 27.19
C LYS A 166 -5.80 23.34 27.33
N ASN A 167 -7.04 23.51 26.88
CA ASN A 167 -7.81 24.71 27.19
C ASN A 167 -8.05 24.70 28.71
N CYS A 168 -7.41 25.61 29.43
CA CYS A 168 -7.86 25.98 30.76
C CYS A 168 -9.15 26.79 30.54
N ILE A 169 -10.31 26.16 30.73
CA ILE A 169 -11.52 26.91 31.03
C ILE A 169 -11.27 27.41 32.45
N ILE A 170 -10.98 28.71 32.59
CA ILE A 170 -10.82 29.41 33.86
C ILE A 170 -12.22 29.80 34.32
#